data_AF-A0AAD1EHK0-F1
#
_entry.id   AF-A0AAD1EHK0-F1
#
_cell.length_a   1.000
_cell.length_b   1.000
_cell.length_c   1.000
_cell.angle_alpha   90.00
_cell.angle_beta   90.00
_cell.angle_gamma   90.00
#
_symmetry.space_group_name_H-M   'P 1'
#
loop_
_entity.id
_entity.type
_entity.pdbx_description
1 polymer ?
#
loop_
_entity_poly.entity_id
_entity_poly.type
_entity_poly.pdbx_seq_one_letter_code
_entity_poly.pdbx_strand_id
1 'polypeptide(L)'
;MADENDETAPARPAAKRKPAPRGRKAVISKLWRAAQTQLEAHEAHLAELPAGAAASEADAKTLATLARTVRELVALDSAAAGEGGKSEDEPSPAEGVRRVDELRRELARRMERLIADHAGETVPQAPAGPASGAG
;
A
#
# COMPACT_ATOMS: atom_id res chain seq x y z
N MET A 1 15.21 -9.44 66.44
CA MET A 1 13.77 -9.73 66.31
C MET A 1 13.29 -8.79 65.20
N ALA A 2 13.54 -9.16 63.93
CA ALA A 2 12.56 -9.73 62.99
C ALA A 2 11.55 -8.66 62.52
N ASP A 3 11.31 -8.38 61.24
CA ASP A 3 11.71 -8.99 59.97
C ASP A 3 11.28 -7.97 58.88
N GLU A 4 12.13 -7.73 57.87
CA GLU A 4 11.74 -7.07 56.64
C GLU A 4 10.86 -8.04 55.84
N ASN A 5 9.65 -7.65 55.41
CA ASN A 5 9.06 -8.31 54.24
C ASN A 5 8.07 -7.43 53.49
N ASP A 6 8.61 -6.84 52.44
CA ASP A 6 7.95 -6.21 51.31
C ASP A 6 7.32 -7.34 50.45
N GLU A 7 6.13 -7.82 50.82
CA GLU A 7 5.46 -8.90 50.09
C GLU A 7 4.53 -8.35 49.00
N THR A 8 5.19 -7.88 47.93
CA THR A 8 4.92 -8.28 46.54
C THR A 8 3.46 -8.58 46.19
N ALA A 9 2.78 -7.59 45.59
CA ALA A 9 1.51 -7.78 44.91
C ALA A 9 1.61 -8.90 43.85
N PRO A 10 0.65 -9.83 43.76
CA PRO A 10 0.74 -10.93 42.82
C PRO A 10 0.59 -10.42 41.38
N ALA A 11 1.70 -10.41 40.65
CA ALA A 11 1.72 -10.21 39.21
C ALA A 11 0.86 -11.30 38.55
N ARG A 12 -0.25 -10.87 37.93
CA ARG A 12 -1.14 -11.74 37.17
C ARG A 12 -0.32 -12.50 36.12
N PRO A 13 -0.45 -13.83 36.01
CA PRO A 13 0.32 -14.59 35.03
C PRO A 13 -0.09 -14.14 33.62
N ALA A 14 0.88 -13.61 32.87
CA ALA A 14 0.72 -13.33 31.45
C ALA A 14 0.32 -14.64 30.75
N ALA A 15 -0.93 -14.71 30.28
CA ALA A 15 -1.43 -15.86 29.56
C ALA A 15 -0.53 -16.12 28.35
N LYS A 16 0.20 -17.24 28.36
CA LYS A 16 0.99 -17.72 27.22
C LYS A 16 0.02 -18.01 26.07
N ARG A 17 -0.09 -17.08 25.12
CA ARG A 17 -0.91 -17.25 23.92
C ARG A 17 -0.21 -18.25 22.99
N LYS A 18 -0.95 -19.30 22.63
CA LYS A 18 -0.44 -20.40 21.80
C LYS A 18 -0.12 -19.90 20.40
N PRO A 19 0.94 -20.41 19.75
CA PRO A 19 1.28 -20.03 18.38
C PRO A 19 0.11 -20.35 17.44
N ALA A 20 -0.18 -19.43 16.52
CA ALA A 20 -1.28 -19.58 15.57
C ALA A 20 -1.12 -20.89 14.77
N PRO A 21 -2.18 -21.71 14.65
CA PRO A 21 -2.11 -22.98 13.96
C PRO A 21 -1.76 -22.76 12.48
N ARG A 22 -0.87 -23.62 11.92
CA ARG A 22 -0.42 -23.57 10.52
C ARG A 22 -1.56 -23.51 9.49
N GLY A 23 -2.78 -23.94 9.87
CA GLY A 23 -3.99 -23.81 9.05
C GLY A 23 -4.51 -22.37 8.87
N ARG A 24 -4.24 -21.44 9.79
CA ARG A 24 -4.74 -20.06 9.71
C ARG A 24 -4.20 -19.32 8.49
N LYS A 25 -2.89 -19.42 8.22
CA LYS A 25 -2.27 -18.79 7.05
C LYS A 25 -2.85 -19.33 5.73
N ALA A 26 -3.02 -20.65 5.64
CA ALA A 26 -3.61 -21.29 4.46
C ALA A 26 -5.06 -20.81 4.21
N VAL A 27 -5.85 -20.64 5.27
CA VAL A 27 -7.21 -20.07 5.19
C VAL A 27 -7.17 -18.63 4.71
N ILE A 28 -6.30 -17.79 5.28
CA ILE A 28 -6.13 -16.38 4.85
C ILE A 28 -5.73 -16.31 3.37
N SER A 29 -4.76 -17.11 2.94
CA SER A 29 -4.34 -17.16 1.53
C SER A 29 -5.46 -17.61 0.59
N LYS A 30 -6.29 -18.58 1.02
CA LYS A 30 -7.45 -19.02 0.24
C LYS A 30 -8.52 -17.92 0.14
N LEU A 31 -8.79 -17.22 1.25
CA LEU A 31 -9.74 -16.09 1.26
C LEU A 31 -9.24 -14.93 0.39
N TRP A 32 -7.94 -14.66 0.40
CA TRP A 32 -7.33 -13.66 -0.47
C TRP A 32 -7.52 -13.99 -1.95
N ARG A 33 -7.27 -15.25 -2.33
CA ARG A 33 -7.47 -15.70 -3.72
C ARG A 33 -8.93 -15.62 -4.13
N ALA A 34 -9.85 -16.02 -3.26
CA ALA A 34 -11.28 -15.92 -3.53
C ALA A 34 -11.73 -14.45 -3.72
N ALA A 35 -11.26 -13.54 -2.86
CA ALA A 35 -11.56 -12.12 -2.99
C ALA A 35 -11.01 -11.55 -4.30
N GLN A 36 -9.79 -11.93 -4.69
CA GLN A 36 -9.21 -11.49 -5.96
C GLN A 36 -10.01 -12.00 -7.17
N THR A 37 -10.35 -13.29 -7.22
CA THR A 37 -11.18 -13.85 -8.30
C THR A 37 -12.55 -13.19 -8.38
N GLN A 38 -13.15 -12.86 -7.23
CA GLN A 38 -14.43 -12.16 -7.20
C GLN A 38 -14.30 -10.72 -7.73
N LEU A 39 -13.22 -10.01 -7.39
CA LEU A 39 -12.95 -8.68 -7.94
C LEU A 39 -12.78 -8.73 -9.46
N GLU A 40 -11.98 -9.66 -9.99
CA GLU A 40 -11.78 -9.85 -11.43
C GLU A 40 -13.10 -10.12 -12.17
N ALA A 41 -14.00 -10.91 -11.57
CA ALA A 41 -15.33 -11.17 -12.14
C ALA A 41 -16.21 -9.91 -12.17
N HIS A 42 -16.15 -9.08 -11.13
CA HIS A 42 -16.89 -7.80 -11.10
C HIS A 42 -16.29 -6.78 -12.07
N GLU A 43 -14.97 -6.73 -12.21
CA GLU A 43 -14.31 -5.87 -13.20
C GLU A 43 -14.68 -6.28 -14.64
N ALA A 44 -14.76 -7.58 -14.93
CA ALA A 44 -15.25 -8.08 -16.21
C ALA A 44 -16.70 -7.66 -16.48
N HIS A 45 -17.59 -7.80 -15.49
CA HIS A 45 -18.98 -7.36 -15.60
C HIS A 45 -19.09 -5.83 -15.80
N LEU A 46 -18.25 -5.04 -15.12
CA LEU A 46 -18.21 -3.59 -15.32
C LEU A 46 -17.65 -3.21 -16.70
N ALA A 47 -16.73 -3.99 -17.27
CA ALA A 47 -16.20 -3.76 -18.61
C ALA A 47 -17.19 -4.09 -19.73
N GLU A 48 -18.18 -4.97 -19.46
CA GLU A 48 -19.28 -5.28 -20.38
C GLU A 48 -20.34 -4.17 -20.43
N LEU A 49 -20.32 -3.22 -19.48
CA LEU A 49 -21.25 -2.10 -19.48
C LEU A 49 -20.96 -1.12 -20.64
N PRO A 50 -22.00 -0.57 -21.29
CA PRO A 50 -21.82 0.47 -22.30
C PRO A 50 -21.03 1.66 -21.77
N ALA A 51 -20.17 2.26 -22.60
CA ALA A 51 -19.41 3.45 -22.21
C ALA A 51 -20.36 4.56 -21.71
N GLY A 52 -20.17 4.99 -20.47
CA GLY A 52 -21.00 6.01 -19.82
C GLY A 52 -22.21 5.48 -19.03
N ALA A 53 -22.45 4.16 -19.02
CA ALA A 53 -23.40 3.55 -18.10
C ALA A 53 -22.85 3.57 -16.66
N ALA A 54 -23.66 4.04 -15.72
CA ALA A 54 -23.30 3.99 -14.30
C ALA A 54 -23.34 2.54 -13.80
N ALA A 55 -22.34 2.16 -13.00
CA ALA A 55 -22.36 0.90 -12.27
C ALA A 55 -23.59 0.83 -11.35
N SER A 56 -24.15 -0.38 -11.15
CA SER A 56 -25.36 -0.53 -10.34
C SER A 56 -25.07 -0.31 -8.85
N GLU A 57 -26.11 0.04 -8.08
CA GLU A 57 -26.01 0.10 -6.61
C GLU A 57 -25.56 -1.25 -6.02
N ALA A 58 -25.98 -2.36 -6.64
CA ALA A 58 -25.57 -3.71 -6.24
C ALA A 58 -24.06 -3.93 -6.44
N ASP A 59 -23.48 -3.42 -7.52
CA ASP A 59 -22.03 -3.48 -7.77
C ASP A 59 -21.28 -2.65 -6.72
N ALA A 60 -21.74 -1.43 -6.45
CA ALA A 60 -21.14 -0.56 -5.42
C ALA A 60 -21.17 -1.21 -4.02
N LYS A 61 -22.29 -1.83 -3.65
CA LYS A 61 -22.42 -2.56 -2.38
C LYS A 61 -21.50 -3.78 -2.31
N THR A 62 -21.32 -4.46 -3.42
CA THR A 62 -20.43 -5.62 -3.50
C THR A 62 -18.97 -5.21 -3.36
N LEU A 63 -18.56 -4.15 -4.06
CA LEU A 63 -17.22 -3.55 -3.93
C LEU A 63 -16.95 -3.04 -2.50
N ALA A 64 -17.93 -2.40 -1.86
CA ALA A 64 -17.79 -1.96 -0.48
C ALA A 64 -17.60 -3.14 0.50
N THR A 65 -18.31 -4.24 0.28
CA THR A 65 -18.15 -5.47 1.06
C THR A 65 -16.78 -6.08 0.85
N LEU A 66 -16.30 -6.12 -0.40
CA LEU A 66 -14.96 -6.63 -0.74
C LEU A 66 -13.84 -5.77 -0.15
N ALA A 67 -13.97 -4.45 -0.19
CA ALA A 67 -13.02 -3.55 0.46
C ALA A 67 -12.96 -3.77 1.99
N ARG A 68 -14.10 -4.06 2.62
CA ARG A 68 -14.17 -4.42 4.03
C ARG A 68 -13.48 -5.74 4.33
N THR A 69 -13.73 -6.79 3.54
CA THR A 69 -13.10 -8.11 3.75
C THR A 69 -11.59 -8.04 3.57
N VAL A 70 -11.09 -7.28 2.58
CA VAL A 70 -9.65 -7.04 2.41
C VAL A 70 -9.06 -6.34 3.63
N ARG A 71 -9.73 -5.31 4.17
CA ARG A 71 -9.27 -4.62 5.39
C ARG A 71 -9.22 -5.58 6.59
N GLU A 72 -10.22 -6.44 6.74
CA GLU A 72 -10.27 -7.44 7.81
C GLU A 72 -9.16 -8.49 7.63
N LEU A 73 -8.90 -8.97 6.41
CA LEU A 73 -7.79 -9.89 6.12
C LEU A 73 -6.43 -9.26 6.43
N VAL A 74 -6.22 -7.99 6.06
CA VAL A 74 -4.99 -7.25 6.39
C VAL A 74 -4.83 -7.08 7.89
N ALA A 75 -5.91 -6.79 8.63
CA ALA A 75 -5.88 -6.70 10.09
C ALA A 75 -5.55 -8.06 10.73
N LEU A 76 -6.09 -9.17 10.18
CA LEU A 76 -5.80 -10.53 10.64
C LEU A 76 -4.34 -10.95 10.39
N ASP A 77 -3.75 -10.50 9.29
CA ASP A 77 -2.35 -10.74 8.95
C ASP A 77 -1.42 -9.86 9.78
N SER A 78 -1.75 -8.59 9.99
CA SER A 78 -1.01 -7.67 10.88
C SER A 78 -1.00 -8.15 12.33
N ALA A 79 -2.13 -8.65 12.82
CA ALA A 79 -2.21 -9.24 14.15
C ALA A 79 -1.38 -10.53 14.26
N ALA A 80 -1.26 -11.31 13.18
CA ALA A 80 -0.39 -12.49 13.14
C ALA A 80 1.11 -12.10 13.07
N ALA A 81 1.45 -11.02 12.37
CA ALA A 81 2.80 -10.47 12.32
C ALA A 81 3.23 -9.86 13.67
N GLY A 82 2.32 -9.18 14.38
CA GLY A 82 2.58 -8.60 15.70
C GLY A 82 2.77 -9.63 16.84
N GLU A 83 2.25 -10.84 16.69
CA GLU A 83 2.50 -11.96 17.64
C GLU A 83 3.81 -12.71 17.32
N GLY A 84 4.45 -12.40 16.19
CA GLY A 84 5.66 -13.06 15.68
C GLY A 84 6.94 -12.26 15.89
N GLY A 85 7.08 -11.54 17.00
CA GLY A 85 8.32 -10.85 17.36
C GLY A 85 8.57 -9.58 16.53
N LYS A 86 9.15 -8.58 17.18
CA LYS A 86 9.82 -7.48 16.48
C LYS A 86 10.78 -8.10 15.48
N SER A 87 10.50 -7.95 14.19
CA SER A 87 11.47 -8.27 13.15
C SER A 87 12.71 -7.41 13.44
N GLU A 88 13.83 -8.04 13.77
CA GLU A 88 15.15 -7.37 13.91
C GLU A 88 15.61 -6.68 12.61
N ASP A 89 14.82 -6.83 11.55
CA ASP A 89 15.00 -6.24 10.22
C ASP A 89 14.20 -4.93 10.03
N GLU A 90 13.51 -4.43 11.06
CA GLU A 90 12.89 -3.10 11.00
C GLU A 90 14.01 -2.04 11.07
N PRO A 91 14.29 -1.31 9.98
CA PRO A 91 15.36 -0.34 9.96
C PRO A 91 15.09 0.71 11.03
N SER A 92 16.13 1.06 11.80
CA SER A 92 16.02 2.09 12.83
C SER A 92 15.37 3.35 12.25
N PRO A 93 14.55 4.10 13.01
CA PRO A 93 13.95 5.35 12.52
C PRO A 93 14.96 6.29 11.84
N ALA A 94 16.21 6.29 12.30
CA ALA A 94 17.31 7.05 11.70
C ALA A 94 17.72 6.55 10.30
N GLU A 95 17.66 5.24 10.04
CA GLU A 95 17.90 4.66 8.71
C GLU A 95 16.75 4.95 7.75
N GLY A 96 15.51 4.97 8.26
CA GLY A 96 14.34 5.42 7.51
C GLY A 96 14.51 6.83 6.97
N VAL A 97 14.95 7.78 7.81
CA VAL A 97 15.22 9.16 7.39
C VAL A 97 16.31 9.22 6.30
N ARG A 98 17.41 8.47 6.47
CA ARG A 98 18.49 8.43 5.47
C ARG A 98 18.02 7.93 4.10
N ARG A 99 17.17 6.89 4.07
CA ARG A 99 16.59 6.35 2.83
C ARG A 99 15.67 7.37 2.15
N VAL A 100 14.87 8.10 2.93
CA VAL A 100 14.01 9.18 2.39
C VAL A 100 14.84 10.30 1.78
N ASP A 101 15.93 10.70 2.44
CA ASP A 101 16.83 11.72 1.91
C ASP A 101 17.55 11.25 0.63
N GLU A 102 17.91 9.98 0.56
CA GLU A 102 18.47 9.38 -0.66
C GLU A 102 17.46 9.37 -1.82
N LEU A 103 16.21 9.00 -1.55
CA LEU A 103 15.14 9.06 -2.53
C LEU A 103 14.89 10.49 -3.03
N ARG A 104 14.88 11.48 -2.13
CA ARG A 104 14.75 12.90 -2.48
C ARG A 104 15.87 13.37 -3.40
N ARG A 105 17.13 13.00 -3.10
CA ARG A 105 18.29 13.33 -3.94
C ARG A 105 18.18 12.68 -5.32
N GLU A 106 17.78 11.41 -5.38
CA GLU A 106 17.64 10.70 -6.65
C GLU A 106 16.50 11.28 -7.50
N LEU A 107 15.38 11.64 -6.88
CA LEU A 107 14.28 12.31 -7.57
C LEU A 107 14.71 13.67 -8.15
N ALA A 108 15.41 14.49 -7.35
CA ALA A 108 15.93 15.78 -7.81
C ALA A 108 16.86 15.60 -9.03
N ARG A 109 17.81 14.65 -8.97
CA ARG A 109 18.69 14.33 -10.09
C ARG A 109 17.94 13.92 -11.36
N ARG A 110 16.88 13.11 -11.22
CA ARG A 110 16.07 12.68 -12.37
C ARG A 110 15.27 13.84 -12.96
N MET A 111 14.72 14.70 -12.12
CA MET A 111 14.02 15.91 -12.58
C MET A 111 14.96 16.87 -13.29
N GLU A 112 16.17 17.08 -12.78
CA GLU A 112 17.20 17.91 -13.44
C GLU A 112 17.57 17.36 -14.82
N ARG A 113 17.72 16.03 -14.97
CA ARG A 113 17.95 15.40 -16.28
C ARG A 113 16.79 15.63 -17.24
N LEU A 114 15.55 15.40 -16.80
CA LEU A 114 14.36 15.64 -17.64
C LEU A 114 14.24 17.10 -18.08
N ILE A 115 14.55 18.05 -17.19
CA ILE A 115 14.56 19.48 -17.52
C ILE A 115 15.67 19.79 -18.53
N ALA A 116 16.88 19.23 -18.36
CA ALA A 116 17.98 19.43 -19.29
C ALA A 116 17.70 18.83 -20.68
N ASP A 117 17.11 17.62 -20.73
CA ASP A 117 16.73 16.96 -21.97
C ASP A 117 15.68 17.79 -22.72
N HIS A 118 14.69 18.36 -22.01
CA HIS A 118 13.66 19.21 -22.61
C HIS A 118 14.16 20.62 -22.97
N ALA A 119 15.12 21.17 -22.23
CA ALA A 119 15.73 22.47 -22.54
C ALA A 119 16.73 22.38 -23.72
N GLY A 120 17.30 21.20 -23.97
CA GLY A 120 18.09 20.91 -25.17
C GLY A 120 17.25 20.70 -26.43
N GLU A 121 15.95 20.45 -26.28
CA GLU A 121 14.98 20.37 -27.36
C GLU A 121 14.53 21.78 -27.76
N THR A 122 15.44 22.57 -28.33
CA THR A 122 15.07 23.77 -29.07
C THR A 122 14.22 23.33 -30.26
N VAL A 123 12.91 23.42 -30.14
CA VAL A 123 11.98 23.32 -31.28
C VAL A 123 12.52 24.25 -32.37
N PRO A 124 12.90 23.75 -33.56
CA PRO A 124 13.29 24.62 -34.65
C PRO A 124 12.10 25.51 -34.96
N GLN A 125 12.27 26.81 -34.71
CA GLN A 125 11.30 27.84 -35.05
C GLN A 125 10.97 27.67 -36.53
N ALA A 126 9.75 27.21 -36.81
CA ALA A 126 9.25 27.07 -38.16
C ALA A 126 9.43 28.42 -38.88
N PRO A 127 9.97 28.44 -40.11
CA PRO A 127 10.21 29.68 -40.83
C PRO A 127 8.88 30.41 -41.00
N ALA A 128 8.86 31.67 -40.58
CA ALA A 128 7.76 32.59 -40.82
C ALA A 128 7.42 32.56 -42.32
N GLY A 129 6.20 32.13 -42.63
CA GLY A 129 5.68 32.07 -44.00
C GLY A 129 5.76 33.43 -44.69
N PRO A 130 5.87 33.45 -46.02
CA PRO A 130 6.20 34.66 -46.76
C PRO A 130 5.10 35.72 -46.61
N ALA A 131 5.52 36.95 -46.35
CA ALA A 131 4.68 38.13 -46.42
C ALA A 131 4.08 38.24 -47.83
N SER A 132 2.76 38.05 -47.92
CA SER A 132 1.99 38.45 -49.08
C SER A 132 1.74 39.96 -49.00
N GLY A 133 2.55 40.74 -49.70
CA GLY A 133 2.25 42.12 -50.13
C GLY A 133 2.22 42.11 -51.66
N ALA A 134 1.08 42.35 -52.32
CA ALA A 134 0.42 43.64 -52.54
C ALA A 134 1.23 44.54 -53.49
N GLY A 135 0.67 44.80 -54.68
CA GLY A 135 1.13 45.83 -55.63
C GLY A 135 1.19 45.35 -57.06
#